data_AF-A0A9E0GJR8-F1
#
_entry.id   AF-A0A9E0GJR8-F1
#
_cell.length_a   1.000
_cell.length_b   1.000
_cell.length_c   1.000
_cell.angle_alpha   90.00
_cell.angle_beta   90.00
_cell.angle_gamma   90.00
#
_symmetry.space_group_name_H-M   'P 1'
#
loop_
_entity.id
_entity.type
_entity.pdbx_description
1 polymer ?
#
loop_
_entity_poly.entity_id
_entity_poly.type
_entity_poly.pdbx_seq_one_letter_code
_entity_poly.pdbx_strand_id
1 'polypeptide(L)'
;MLDIRWMRENREALAEAMVKLNDTTAPWEQALDLDERRRQILVELEGLRAERNSGSKEIGLLYREKKSAEADALKARMGAIGETITGLEV
;
A
#
# COMPACT_ATOMS: atom_id res chain seq x y z
N MET A 1 -10.49 6.72 21.09
CA MET A 1 -9.47 6.51 20.04
C MET A 1 -9.22 7.84 19.38
N LEU A 2 -7.97 8.29 19.24
CA LEU A 2 -7.65 9.52 18.50
C LEU A 2 -7.91 9.30 17.01
N ASP A 3 -8.52 10.28 16.34
CA ASP A 3 -8.79 10.22 14.90
C ASP A 3 -7.55 10.70 14.13
N ILE A 4 -6.80 9.76 13.54
CA ILE A 4 -5.59 10.06 12.76
C ILE A 4 -5.89 10.90 11.51
N ARG A 5 -7.11 10.81 10.96
CA ARG A 5 -7.52 11.66 9.84
C ARG A 5 -7.63 13.11 10.29
N TRP A 6 -8.28 13.35 11.43
CA TRP A 6 -8.37 14.69 12.00
C TRP A 6 -6.98 15.26 12.31
N MET A 7 -6.10 14.46 12.91
CA MET A 7 -4.72 14.86 13.23
C MET A 7 -3.93 15.29 11.98
N ARG A 8 -4.13 14.57 10.87
CA ARG A 8 -3.50 14.89 9.59
C ARG A 8 -4.07 16.16 8.96
N GLU A 9 -5.39 16.33 9.00
CA GLU A 9 -6.08 17.50 8.44
C GLU A 9 -5.85 18.77 9.27
N ASN A 10 -5.53 18.63 10.57
CA ASN A 10 -5.43 19.74 11.51
C ASN A 10 -4.08 19.75 12.25
N ARG A 11 -2.97 19.64 11.50
CA ARG A 11 -1.60 19.55 12.04
C ARG A 11 -1.24 20.73 12.96
N GLU A 12 -1.63 21.95 12.58
CA GLU A 12 -1.36 23.16 13.35
C GLU A 12 -2.14 23.18 14.68
N ALA A 13 -3.43 22.88 14.64
CA ALA A 13 -4.27 22.82 15.84
C ALA A 13 -3.80 21.72 16.80
N LEU A 14 -3.32 20.59 16.26
CA LEU A 14 -2.72 19.52 17.05
C LEU A 14 -1.41 19.98 17.72
N ALA A 15 -0.53 20.66 16.98
CA ALA A 15 0.72 21.19 17.54
C ALA A 15 0.45 22.20 18.66
N GLU A 16 -0.50 23.13 18.48
CA GLU A 16 -0.91 24.06 19.52
C GLU A 16 -1.50 23.36 20.75
N ALA A 17 -2.30 22.31 20.55
CA ALA A 17 -2.85 21.53 21.65
C ALA A 17 -1.76 20.83 22.48
N MET A 18 -0.74 20.28 21.82
CA MET A 18 0.41 19.64 22.50
C MET A 18 1.21 20.65 23.34
N VAL A 19 1.43 21.85 22.81
CA VAL A 19 2.06 22.95 23.58
C VAL A 19 1.22 23.33 24.80
N LYS A 20 -0.11 23.46 24.65
CA LYS A 20 -1.03 23.77 25.77
C LYS A 20 -1.06 22.66 26.83
N LEU A 21 -0.90 21.41 26.42
CA LEU A 21 -0.79 20.25 27.31
C LEU A 21 0.57 20.17 28.01
N ASN A 22 1.53 21.01 27.62
CA ASN A 22 2.93 20.94 28.04
C ASN A 22 3.55 19.55 27.80
N ASP A 23 3.05 18.84 26.79
CA ASP A 23 3.50 17.50 26.41
C ASP A 23 4.37 17.61 25.17
N THR A 24 5.68 17.52 25.39
CA THR A 24 6.71 17.51 24.34
C THR A 24 7.15 16.11 23.97
N THR A 25 6.58 15.09 24.61
CA THR A 25 7.02 13.69 24.49
C THR A 25 6.13 12.87 23.58
N ALA A 26 4.89 13.30 23.35
CA ALA A 26 3.96 12.62 22.47
C ALA A 26 4.51 12.53 21.03
N PRO A 27 4.68 11.33 20.45
CA PRO A 27 5.27 11.14 19.12
C PRO A 27 4.22 11.32 17.99
N TRP A 28 3.41 12.38 18.06
CA TRP A 28 2.30 12.59 17.13
C TRP A 28 2.76 12.83 15.69
N GLU A 29 3.91 13.48 15.49
CA GLU A 29 4.51 13.66 14.16
C GLU A 29 4.93 12.32 13.55
N GLN A 30 5.60 11.46 14.33
CA GLN A 30 5.99 10.12 13.89
C GLN A 30 4.76 9.26 13.57
N ALA A 31 3.67 9.41 14.32
CA ALA A 31 2.42 8.72 14.04
C ALA A 31 1.82 9.14 12.68
N LEU A 32 1.89 10.44 12.33
CA LEU A 32 1.45 10.93 11.02
C LEU A 32 2.35 10.42 9.88
N ASP A 33 3.66 10.36 10.09
CA ASP A 33 4.60 9.82 9.09
C ASP A 33 4.37 8.32 8.85
N LEU A 34 4.11 7.55 9.91
CA LEU A 34 3.79 6.13 9.81
C LEU A 34 2.44 5.91 9.12
N ASP A 35 1.43 6.76 9.40
CA ASP A 35 0.15 6.71 8.70
C ASP A 35 0.31 7.01 7.20
N GLU A 36 1.12 8.00 6.83
CA GLU A 36 1.42 8.31 5.43
C GLU A 36 2.07 7.12 4.71
N ARG A 37 3.13 6.54 5.30
CA ARG A 37 3.80 5.35 4.76
C ARG A 37 2.84 4.18 4.61
N ARG A 38 2.02 3.92 5.64
CA ARG A 38 1.01 2.86 5.60
C ARG A 38 0.05 3.07 4.43
N ARG A 39 -0.45 4.29 4.22
CA ARG A 39 -1.37 4.57 3.11
C ARG A 39 -0.71 4.38 1.75
N GLN A 40 0.54 4.79 1.59
CA GLN A 40 1.30 4.54 0.36
C GLN A 40 1.45 3.04 0.07
N ILE A 41 1.82 2.25 1.08
CA ILE A 41 1.91 0.79 0.98
C ILE A 41 0.55 0.19 0.60
N LEU A 42 -0.55 0.66 1.19
CA LEU A 42 -1.89 0.16 0.86
C LEU A 42 -2.28 0.45 -0.59
N VAL A 43 -1.96 1.66 -1.10
CA VAL A 43 -2.20 2.02 -2.50
C VAL A 43 -1.39 1.13 -3.43
N GLU A 44 -0.10 0.93 -3.14
CA GLU A 44 0.78 0.05 -3.91
C GLU A 44 0.28 -1.40 -3.89
N LEU A 45 -0.09 -1.91 -2.72
CA LEU A 45 -0.61 -3.26 -2.53
C LEU A 45 -1.89 -3.50 -3.36
N GLU A 46 -2.83 -2.58 -3.34
CA GLU A 46 -4.05 -2.67 -4.15
C GLU A 46 -3.74 -2.60 -5.65
N GLY A 47 -2.77 -1.77 -6.07
CA GLY A 47 -2.27 -1.72 -7.44
C GLY A 47 -1.69 -3.06 -7.89
N LEU A 48 -0.81 -3.65 -7.09
CA LEU A 48 -0.19 -4.94 -7.36
C LEU A 48 -1.21 -6.08 -7.38
N ARG A 49 -2.22 -6.06 -6.48
CA ARG A 49 -3.33 -7.02 -6.49
C ARG A 49 -4.14 -6.90 -7.78
N ALA A 50 -4.45 -5.69 -8.22
CA ALA A 50 -5.17 -5.45 -9.48
C ALA A 50 -4.36 -5.95 -10.69
N GLU A 51 -3.06 -5.65 -10.74
CA GLU A 51 -2.15 -6.12 -11.79
C GLU A 51 -2.05 -7.65 -11.83
N ARG A 52 -1.90 -8.29 -10.67
CA ARG A 52 -1.88 -9.76 -10.56
C ARG A 52 -3.15 -10.39 -11.12
N ASN A 53 -4.29 -9.82 -10.78
CA ASN A 53 -5.60 -10.32 -11.20
C ASN A 53 -5.85 -10.12 -12.70
N SER A 54 -5.45 -8.98 -13.27
CA SER A 54 -5.56 -8.73 -14.71
C SER A 54 -4.61 -9.65 -15.49
N GLY A 55 -3.34 -9.73 -15.07
CA GLY A 55 -2.36 -10.61 -15.70
C GLY A 55 -2.75 -12.09 -15.63
N SER A 56 -3.39 -12.54 -14.54
CA SER A 56 -3.93 -13.91 -14.45
C SER A 56 -4.99 -14.22 -15.50
N LYS A 57 -5.84 -13.24 -15.84
CA LYS A 57 -6.84 -13.39 -16.92
C LYS A 57 -6.17 -13.42 -18.29
N GLU A 58 -5.19 -12.54 -18.50
CA GLU A 58 -4.43 -12.44 -19.74
C GLU A 58 -3.64 -13.72 -20.04
N ILE A 59 -3.01 -14.33 -19.03
CA ILE A 59 -2.36 -15.65 -19.14
C ILE A 59 -3.34 -16.70 -19.71
N GLY A 60 -4.57 -16.74 -19.19
CA GLY A 60 -5.59 -17.66 -19.67
C GLY A 60 -6.00 -17.42 -21.12
N LEU A 61 -6.01 -16.16 -21.57
CA LEU A 61 -6.26 -15.80 -22.97
C LEU A 61 -5.09 -16.21 -23.87
N LEU A 62 -3.85 -15.93 -23.46
CA LEU A 62 -2.65 -16.28 -24.22
C LEU A 62 -2.52 -17.80 -24.43
N TYR A 63 -2.86 -18.62 -23.42
CA TYR A 63 -2.91 -20.07 -23.61
C TYR A 63 -3.99 -20.52 -24.61
N ARG A 64 -5.16 -19.86 -24.66
CA ARG A 64 -6.19 -20.14 -25.68
C ARG A 64 -5.73 -19.75 -27.09
N GLU A 65 -4.97 -18.67 -27.19
CA GLU A 65 -4.36 -18.20 -28.45
C GLU A 65 -3.13 -19.03 -28.87
N LYS A 66 -2.76 -20.08 -28.12
CA LYS A 66 -1.56 -20.90 -28.34
C LYS A 66 -0.23 -20.12 -28.26
N LYS A 67 -0.22 -18.96 -27.59
CA LYS A 67 0.97 -18.14 -27.31
C LYS A 67 1.63 -18.55 -26.00
N SER A 68 2.04 -19.82 -25.90
CA SER A 68 2.55 -20.38 -24.64
C SER A 68 3.77 -19.65 -24.09
N ALA A 69 4.68 -19.18 -24.94
CA ALA A 69 5.87 -18.45 -24.51
C ALA A 69 5.54 -17.11 -23.83
N GLU A 70 4.60 -16.34 -24.38
CA GLU A 70 4.13 -15.08 -23.78
C GLU A 70 3.36 -15.35 -22.47
N ALA A 71 2.55 -16.42 -22.44
CA ALA A 71 1.81 -16.83 -21.25
C ALA A 71 2.75 -17.22 -20.09
N ASP A 72 3.81 -17.97 -20.38
CA ASP A 72 4.79 -18.41 -19.39
C ASP A 72 5.61 -17.23 -18.85
N ALA A 73 6.01 -16.29 -19.71
CA ALA A 73 6.70 -15.07 -19.30
C ALA A 73 5.81 -14.20 -18.39
N LEU A 74 4.53 -14.02 -18.75
CA LEU A 74 3.58 -13.26 -17.94
C LEU A 74 3.30 -13.97 -16.61
N LYS A 75 3.19 -15.30 -16.61
CA LYS A 75 3.03 -16.12 -15.40
C LYS A 75 4.20 -15.97 -14.43
N ALA A 76 5.44 -15.95 -14.92
CA ALA A 76 6.61 -15.70 -14.09
C ALA A 76 6.56 -14.30 -13.45
N ARG A 77 6.19 -13.27 -14.21
CA ARG A 77 6.03 -11.91 -13.69
C ARG A 77 4.92 -11.83 -12.63
N MET A 78 3.77 -12.47 -12.85
CA MET A 78 2.68 -12.52 -11.87
C MET A 78 3.07 -13.27 -10.59
N GLY A 79 3.95 -14.29 -10.71
CA GLY A 79 4.54 -14.97 -9.56
C GLY A 79 5.39 -14.02 -8.71
N ALA A 80 6.30 -13.26 -9.34
CA ALA A 80 7.13 -12.28 -8.64
C ALA A 80 6.29 -11.17 -7.97
N ILE A 81 5.23 -10.69 -8.63
CA ILE A 81 4.28 -9.73 -8.02
C ILE A 81 3.58 -10.36 -6.81
N GLY A 82 3.23 -11.64 -6.87
CA GLY A 82 2.67 -12.37 -5.74
C GLY A 82 3.60 -12.37 -4.52
N GLU A 83 4.89 -12.60 -4.73
CA GLU A 83 5.91 -12.55 -3.67
C GLU A 83 6.06 -11.14 -3.08
N THR A 84 6.09 -10.09 -3.92
CA THR A 84 6.11 -8.70 -3.46
C THR A 84 4.89 -8.37 -2.59
N ILE A 85 3.70 -8.82 -3.00
CA ILE A 85 2.47 -8.63 -2.24
C ILE A 85 2.57 -9.31 -0.87
N THR A 86 3.04 -10.55 -0.79
CA THR A 86 3.25 -11.24 0.48
C THR A 86 4.24 -10.51 1.38
N GLY A 87 5.29 -9.90 0.82
CA GLY A 87 6.26 -9.10 1.57
C GLY A 87 5.70 -7.77 2.12
N LEU A 88 4.69 -7.19 1.45
CA LEU A 88 4.03 -5.95 1.89
C LEU A 88 2.88 -6.20 2.89
N GLU A 89 2.39 -7.43 2.99
CA GLU A 89 1.30 -7.85 3.90
C GLU A 89 1.78 -8.27 5.31
N VAL A 90 3.09 -8.15 5.62
CA VAL A 90 3.71 -8.53 6.90
C VAL A 90 3.57 -7.43 7.95
#